data_AF-A0A1T5AJU9-F1
#
_entry.id   AF-A0A1T5AJU9-F1
#
_cell.length_a   1.000
_cell.length_b   1.000
_cell.length_c   1.000
_cell.angle_alpha   90.00
_cell.angle_beta   90.00
_cell.angle_gamma   90.00
#
_symmetry.space_group_name_H-M   'P 1'
#
loop_
_entity.id
_entity.type
_entity.pdbx_description
1 polymer ?
#
loop_
_entity_poly.entity_id
_entity_poly.type
_entity_poly.pdbx_seq_one_letter_code
_entity_poly.pdbx_strand_id
1 'polypeptide(L)'
;MQFNMLRQTIILLTPIALMILIGCGQQEESKNKTPEVSTQPTEIKVDSSKIYKQEAIQLLDEVNNAVRKGIMGEVSQKATNEEINPKMKEYIQLMTKMSPLDTMDVHNYRVQEINKIIDIQIEQSPR
;
A
#
# COMPACT_ATOMS: atom_id res chain seq x y z
N MET A 1 -12.86 -48.73 -7.28
CA MET A 1 -13.33 -47.39 -6.88
C MET A 1 -12.20 -46.41 -7.10
N GLN A 2 -12.29 -45.62 -8.18
CA GLN A 2 -11.33 -44.56 -8.50
C GLN A 2 -11.86 -43.26 -7.88
N PHE A 3 -11.07 -42.63 -7.00
CA PHE A 3 -11.30 -41.24 -6.62
C PHE A 3 -10.25 -40.38 -7.32
N ASN A 4 -10.72 -39.67 -8.34
CA ASN A 4 -10.00 -38.62 -9.05
C ASN A 4 -9.58 -37.52 -8.06
N MET A 5 -8.30 -37.47 -7.71
CA MET A 5 -7.69 -36.26 -7.15
C MET A 5 -7.51 -35.25 -8.27
N LEU A 6 -8.53 -34.41 -8.46
CA LEU A 6 -8.45 -33.22 -9.28
C LEU A 6 -7.55 -32.22 -8.54
N ARG A 7 -6.26 -32.23 -8.88
CA ARG A 7 -5.30 -31.18 -8.53
C ARG A 7 -5.86 -29.84 -8.99
N GLN A 8 -6.42 -29.07 -8.06
CA GLN A 8 -6.74 -27.68 -8.28
C GLN A 8 -5.43 -26.89 -8.22
N THR A 9 -4.77 -26.79 -9.37
CA THR A 9 -3.74 -25.79 -9.61
C THR A 9 -4.42 -24.42 -9.46
N ILE A 10 -4.32 -23.82 -8.27
CA ILE A 10 -4.81 -22.46 -8.02
C ILE A 10 -3.84 -21.52 -8.74
N ILE A 11 -4.23 -21.13 -9.94
CA ILE A 11 -3.55 -20.15 -10.78
C ILE A 11 -3.68 -18.79 -10.11
N LEU A 12 -2.70 -18.43 -9.28
CA LEU A 12 -2.46 -17.09 -8.77
C LEU A 12 -1.83 -16.24 -9.90
N LEU A 13 -2.57 -15.94 -10.96
CA LEU A 13 -2.07 -15.09 -12.06
C LEU A 13 -3.17 -14.15 -12.58
N THR A 14 -2.93 -12.87 -12.32
CA THR A 14 -3.36 -11.66 -13.07
C THR A 14 -4.82 -11.19 -13.00
N PRO A 15 -5.11 -9.87 -13.06
CA PRO A 15 -4.24 -8.80 -13.60
C PRO A 15 -4.08 -7.57 -12.69
N ILE A 16 -2.86 -7.34 -12.17
CA ILE A 16 -2.38 -5.98 -11.86
C ILE A 16 -1.78 -5.42 -13.16
N ALA A 17 -2.66 -5.15 -14.11
CA ALA A 17 -2.32 -4.50 -15.37
C ALA A 17 -3.36 -3.44 -15.64
N LEU A 18 -3.36 -2.37 -14.84
CA LEU A 18 -3.96 -1.11 -15.24
C LEU A 18 -3.38 0.05 -14.43
N MET A 19 -3.09 1.14 -15.15
CA MET A 19 -2.83 2.49 -14.65
C MET A 19 -1.37 2.87 -14.41
N ILE A 20 -0.53 2.66 -15.41
CA ILE A 20 0.45 3.69 -15.78
C ILE A 20 -0.21 4.44 -16.93
N LEU A 21 -0.60 5.71 -16.72
CA LEU A 21 -0.75 6.78 -17.72
C LEU A 21 -1.56 7.95 -17.12
N ILE A 22 -0.91 8.82 -16.34
CA ILE A 22 -1.16 10.27 -16.41
C ILE A 22 0.21 10.95 -16.36
N GLY A 23 0.71 11.29 -17.53
CA GLY A 23 1.90 12.10 -17.72
C GLY A 23 1.64 13.58 -17.47
N CYS A 24 2.73 14.28 -17.15
CA CYS A 24 2.82 15.70 -16.85
C CYS A 24 2.23 16.62 -17.94
N GLY A 25 1.59 17.71 -17.50
CA GLY A 25 1.38 18.92 -18.30
C GLY A 25 1.88 20.15 -17.51
N GLN A 26 3.03 20.68 -17.92
CA GLN A 26 3.55 22.01 -17.56
C GLN A 26 2.75 23.09 -18.30
N GLN A 27 2.54 24.27 -17.68
CA GLN A 27 3.19 25.54 -18.05
C GLN A 27 2.38 26.79 -17.62
N GLU A 28 3.06 27.61 -16.80
CA GLU A 28 3.04 29.08 -16.61
C GLU A 28 1.73 29.90 -16.60
N GLU A 29 1.55 30.73 -15.56
CA GLU A 29 1.64 32.20 -15.70
C GLU A 29 1.56 32.98 -14.37
N SER A 30 2.21 34.15 -14.39
CA SER A 30 1.86 35.42 -13.73
C SER A 30 2.49 35.87 -12.39
N LYS A 31 3.38 36.85 -12.57
CA LYS A 31 3.35 38.24 -12.02
C LYS A 31 3.83 38.53 -10.59
N ASN A 32 5.02 39.15 -10.57
CA ASN A 32 5.42 40.33 -9.77
C ASN A 32 4.38 40.88 -8.78
N LYS A 33 4.77 41.00 -7.50
CA LYS A 33 4.46 42.14 -6.62
C LYS A 33 5.41 42.20 -5.39
N THR A 34 5.76 43.44 -5.08
CA THR A 34 6.61 44.06 -4.03
C THR A 34 6.61 43.39 -2.65
N PRO A 35 7.74 43.43 -1.88
CA PRO A 35 7.83 42.81 -0.56
C PRO A 35 7.12 43.67 0.50
N GLU A 36 5.95 43.24 0.94
CA GLU A 36 5.29 43.78 2.12
C GLU A 36 5.73 42.95 3.34
N VAL A 37 6.39 43.61 4.29
CA VAL A 37 6.82 43.02 5.57
C VAL A 37 5.58 42.70 6.38
N SER A 38 5.08 41.48 6.22
CA SER A 38 4.02 40.91 7.05
C SER A 38 4.66 39.95 8.04
N THR A 39 4.59 40.30 9.33
CA THR A 39 4.86 39.42 10.46
C THR A 39 3.96 38.19 10.36
N GLN A 40 4.44 37.14 9.70
CA GLN A 40 3.75 35.86 9.66
C GLN A 40 3.85 35.19 11.03
N PRO A 41 2.75 34.68 11.58
CA PRO A 41 2.83 33.68 12.65
C PRO A 41 3.63 32.51 12.09
N THR A 42 4.58 32.00 12.87
CA THR A 42 5.38 30.83 12.52
C THR A 42 4.43 29.65 12.26
N GLU A 43 4.02 29.48 11.01
CA GLU A 43 3.35 28.25 10.56
C GLU A 43 4.34 27.14 10.85
N ILE A 44 4.00 26.32 11.84
CA ILE A 44 4.65 25.04 12.05
C ILE A 44 4.39 24.28 10.74
N LYS A 45 5.37 24.28 9.83
CA LYS A 45 5.36 23.45 8.62
C LYS A 45 5.44 22.00 9.07
N VAL A 46 4.30 21.46 9.46
CA VAL A 46 4.12 20.04 9.64
C VAL A 46 4.27 19.44 8.25
N ASP A 47 5.30 18.62 8.08
CA ASP A 47 5.48 17.84 6.86
C ASP A 47 4.35 16.80 6.79
N SER A 48 3.24 17.20 6.18
CA SER A 48 2.04 16.37 6.04
C SER A 48 2.33 15.09 5.26
N SER A 49 3.29 15.11 4.34
CA SER A 49 3.73 13.94 3.59
C SER A 49 4.33 12.89 4.52
N LYS A 50 5.15 13.31 5.49
CA LYS A 50 5.71 12.41 6.51
C LYS A 50 4.64 11.75 7.38
N ILE A 51 3.56 12.47 7.71
CA ILE A 51 2.43 11.91 8.47
C ILE A 51 1.73 10.83 7.64
N TYR A 52 1.39 11.13 6.39
CA TYR A 52 0.72 10.15 5.51
C TYR A 52 1.59 8.91 5.25
N LYS A 53 2.91 9.08 5.17
CA LYS A 53 3.86 7.96 5.07
C LYS A 53 3.80 7.04 6.29
N GLN A 54 3.82 7.60 7.50
CA GLN A 54 3.73 6.81 8.73
C GLN A 54 2.41 6.07 8.82
N GLU A 55 1.30 6.74 8.51
CA GLU A 55 -0.04 6.15 8.51
C GLU A 55 -0.16 5.04 7.47
N ALA A 56 0.41 5.21 6.27
CA ALA A 56 0.41 4.19 5.23
C ALA A 56 1.23 2.95 5.63
N ILE A 57 2.39 3.15 6.28
CA ILE A 57 3.21 2.05 6.82
C ILE A 57 2.43 1.29 7.90
N GLN A 58 1.77 2.00 8.82
CA GLN A 58 0.96 1.38 9.86
C GLN A 58 -0.18 0.53 9.27
N LEU A 59 -0.90 1.04 8.26
CA LEU A 59 -1.93 0.26 7.58
C LEU A 59 -1.37 -0.99 6.91
N LEU A 60 -0.18 -0.90 6.31
CA LEU A 60 0.49 -2.07 5.74
C LEU A 60 0.85 -3.10 6.82
N ASP A 61 1.32 -2.68 7.99
CA ASP A 61 1.63 -3.59 9.10
C ASP A 61 0.40 -4.35 9.59
N GLU A 62 -0.72 -3.64 9.73
CA GLU A 62 -1.99 -4.24 10.11
C GLU A 62 -2.48 -5.25 9.06
N VAL A 63 -2.39 -4.88 7.78
CA VAL A 63 -2.73 -5.79 6.66
C VAL A 63 -1.82 -7.01 6.67
N ASN A 64 -0.51 -6.83 6.80
CA ASN A 64 0.46 -7.93 6.80
C ASN A 64 0.22 -8.90 7.97
N ASN A 65 -0.14 -8.36 9.13
CA ASN A 65 -0.53 -9.17 10.28
C ASN A 65 -1.80 -10.01 10.00
N ALA A 66 -2.83 -9.40 9.40
CA ALA A 66 -4.06 -10.11 9.03
C ALA A 66 -3.80 -11.20 7.97
N VAL A 67 -2.96 -10.91 6.96
CA VAL A 67 -2.55 -11.89 5.95
C VAL A 67 -1.81 -13.07 6.59
N ARG A 68 -0.83 -12.78 7.47
CA ARG A 68 -0.06 -13.81 8.18
C ARG A 68 -0.98 -14.77 8.94
N LYS A 69 -1.93 -14.22 9.71
CA LYS A 69 -2.93 -15.02 10.43
C LYS A 69 -3.79 -15.87 9.50
N GLY A 70 -4.15 -15.32 8.33
CA GLY A 70 -4.87 -16.06 7.29
C GLY A 70 -4.07 -17.24 6.71
N ILE A 71 -2.78 -17.03 6.43
CA ILE A 71 -1.87 -18.08 5.93
C ILE A 71 -1.68 -19.18 6.97
N MET A 72 -1.53 -18.81 8.25
CA MET A 72 -1.38 -19.76 9.35
C MET A 72 -2.69 -20.49 9.71
N GLY A 73 -3.81 -20.15 9.06
CA GLY A 73 -5.12 -20.75 9.33
C GLY A 73 -5.73 -20.32 10.66
N GLU A 74 -5.20 -19.30 11.33
CA GLU A 74 -5.72 -18.75 12.59
C GLU A 74 -7.05 -18.01 12.38
N VAL A 75 -7.22 -17.43 11.19
CA VAL A 75 -8.40 -16.67 10.78
C VAL A 75 -8.86 -17.18 9.41
N SER A 76 -10.18 -17.29 9.21
CA SER A 76 -10.73 -17.71 7.92
C SER A 76 -10.38 -16.71 6.81
N GLN A 77 -10.20 -17.19 5.58
CA GLN A 77 -9.97 -16.34 4.42
C GLN A 77 -11.01 -15.22 4.28
N LYS A 78 -12.28 -15.51 4.56
CA LYS A 78 -13.36 -14.52 4.52
C LYS A 78 -13.11 -13.39 5.52
N ALA A 79 -12.84 -13.72 6.77
CA ALA A 79 -12.57 -12.73 7.82
C ALA A 79 -11.28 -11.95 7.53
N THR A 80 -10.23 -12.61 7.04
CA THR A 80 -9.00 -11.95 6.58
C THR A 80 -9.30 -10.91 5.49
N ASN A 81 -10.11 -11.27 4.48
CA ASN A 81 -10.48 -10.34 3.41
C ASN A 81 -11.36 -9.18 3.89
N GLU A 82 -12.32 -9.44 4.78
CA GLU A 82 -13.17 -8.41 5.39
C GLU A 82 -12.34 -7.39 6.18
N GLU A 83 -11.24 -7.83 6.79
CA GLU A 83 -10.33 -6.96 7.52
C GLU A 83 -9.38 -6.17 6.60
N ILE A 84 -8.83 -6.78 5.56
CA ILE A 84 -7.79 -6.17 4.71
C ILE A 84 -8.37 -5.17 3.71
N ASN A 85 -9.50 -5.50 3.08
CA ASN A 85 -10.07 -4.70 2.00
C ASN A 85 -10.33 -3.22 2.36
N PRO A 86 -10.95 -2.88 3.51
CA PRO A 86 -11.13 -1.47 3.88
C PRO A 86 -9.78 -0.77 4.12
N LYS A 87 -8.84 -1.42 4.82
CA LYS A 87 -7.50 -0.87 5.09
C LYS A 87 -6.72 -0.58 3.80
N MET A 88 -6.81 -1.47 2.81
CA MET A 88 -6.17 -1.25 1.51
C MET A 88 -6.80 -0.10 0.72
N LYS A 89 -8.10 0.17 0.90
CA LYS A 89 -8.76 1.34 0.31
C LYS A 89 -8.25 2.64 0.94
N GLU A 90 -8.09 2.66 2.27
CA GLU A 90 -7.52 3.80 2.99
C GLU A 90 -6.05 4.04 2.61
N TYR A 91 -5.27 2.96 2.53
CA TYR A 91 -3.89 3.01 2.05
C TYR A 91 -3.79 3.69 0.68
N ILE A 92 -4.63 3.31 -0.29
CA ILE A 92 -4.63 3.94 -1.63
C ILE A 92 -4.90 5.45 -1.53
N GLN A 93 -5.77 5.89 -0.63
CA GLN A 93 -6.05 7.31 -0.43
C GLN A 93 -4.89 8.07 0.22
N LEU A 94 -4.09 7.42 1.07
CA LEU A 94 -2.87 8.01 1.62
C LEU A 94 -1.80 8.15 0.53
N MET A 95 -1.68 7.15 -0.35
CA MET A 95 -0.72 7.16 -1.46
C MET A 95 -0.92 8.35 -2.42
N THR A 96 -2.14 8.86 -2.58
CA THR A 96 -2.39 10.04 -3.44
C THR A 96 -2.04 11.38 -2.79
N LYS A 97 -1.80 11.39 -1.47
CA LYS A 97 -1.49 12.59 -0.69
C LYS A 97 0.00 12.75 -0.38
N MET A 98 0.81 11.76 -0.73
CA MET A 98 2.25 11.73 -0.46
C MET A 98 3.06 12.34 -1.60
N SER A 99 4.26 12.82 -1.26
CA SER A 99 5.28 13.17 -2.24
C SER A 99 5.69 11.93 -3.05
N PRO A 100 6.20 12.08 -4.29
CA PRO A 100 6.71 10.95 -5.06
C PRO A 100 7.84 10.18 -4.35
N LEU A 101 8.69 10.88 -3.59
CA LEU A 101 9.77 10.25 -2.82
C LEU A 101 9.21 9.37 -1.71
N ASP A 102 8.28 9.89 -0.90
CA ASP A 102 7.67 9.12 0.19
C ASP A 102 6.82 7.95 -0.34
N THR A 103 6.13 8.16 -1.47
CA THR A 103 5.40 7.11 -2.17
C THR A 103 6.33 5.96 -2.57
N MET A 104 7.53 6.28 -3.08
CA MET A 104 8.54 5.29 -3.42
C MET A 104 9.03 4.53 -2.19
N ASP A 105 9.28 5.23 -1.08
CA ASP A 105 9.71 4.62 0.18
C ASP A 105 8.67 3.63 0.72
N VAL A 106 7.38 4.02 0.70
CA VAL A 106 6.28 3.14 1.12
C VAL A 106 6.14 1.94 0.17
N HIS A 107 6.34 2.13 -1.13
CA HIS A 107 6.31 1.03 -2.08
C HIS A 107 7.46 0.03 -1.83
N ASN A 108 8.66 0.52 -1.58
CA ASN A 108 9.81 -0.31 -1.23
C ASN A 108 9.56 -1.11 0.05
N TYR A 109 8.99 -0.46 1.06
CA TYR A 109 8.56 -1.13 2.29
C TYR A 109 7.56 -2.27 1.99
N ARG A 110 6.52 -1.98 1.22
CA ARG A 110 5.50 -2.96 0.84
C ARG A 110 6.10 -4.18 0.13
N VAL A 111 7.04 -3.98 -0.80
CA VAL A 111 7.71 -5.09 -1.51
C VAL A 111 8.50 -5.98 -0.54
N GLN A 112 9.22 -5.38 0.42
CA GLN A 112 9.95 -6.14 1.44
C GLN A 112 9.02 -7.02 2.27
N GLU A 113 7.86 -6.48 2.70
CA GLU A 113 6.90 -7.24 3.49
C GLU A 113 6.19 -8.35 2.68
N ILE A 114 5.90 -8.11 1.40
CA ILE A 114 5.36 -9.15 0.51
C ILE A 114 6.32 -10.33 0.42
N ASN A 115 7.63 -10.09 0.30
CA ASN A 115 8.61 -11.16 0.26
C ASN A 115 8.56 -12.01 1.54
N LYS A 116 8.47 -11.38 2.71
CA LYS A 116 8.31 -12.09 3.99
C LYS A 116 7.04 -12.93 4.04
N ILE A 117 5.92 -12.42 3.52
CA ILE A 117 4.65 -13.14 3.45
C ILE A 117 4.75 -14.36 2.53
N ILE A 118 5.42 -14.21 1.38
CA ILE A 118 5.66 -15.32 0.44
C ILE A 118 6.47 -16.42 1.12
N ASP A 119 7.54 -16.06 1.84
CA ASP A 119 8.37 -17.02 2.56
C ASP A 119 7.53 -17.84 3.55
N ILE A 120 6.68 -17.16 4.34
CA ILE A 120 5.74 -17.84 5.27
C ILE A 120 4.80 -18.79 4.52
N GLN A 121 4.26 -18.36 3.38
CA GLN A 121 3.35 -19.21 2.59
C GLN A 121 4.06 -20.46 2.04
N ILE A 122 5.33 -20.35 1.64
CA ILE A 122 6.15 -21.48 1.19
C ILE A 122 6.40 -22.44 2.35
N GLU A 123 6.74 -21.93 3.54
CA GLU A 123 6.97 -22.75 4.74
C GLU A 123 5.72 -23.53 5.17
N GLN A 124 4.52 -22.95 5.00
CA GLN A 124 3.25 -23.60 5.34
C GLN A 124 2.72 -24.54 4.26
N SER A 125 3.29 -24.54 3.04
CA SER A 125 2.81 -25.41 1.96
C SER A 125 3.24 -26.86 2.22
N PRO A 126 2.31 -27.84 2.22
CA PRO A 126 2.68 -29.24 2.31
C PRO A 126 3.52 -29.64 1.08
N ARG A 127 4.62 -30.38 1.32
CA ARG A 127 5.51 -30.92 0.28
C ARG A 127 4.82 -31.98 -0.57
#